data_AF-A0A1S2VAF0-F1
#
_entry.id   AF-A0A1S2VAF0-F1
#
_cell.length_a   1.000
_cell.length_b   1.000
_cell.length_c   1.000
_cell.angle_alpha   90.00
_cell.angle_beta   90.00
_cell.angle_gamma   90.00
#
_symmetry.space_group_name_H-M   'P 1'
#
loop_
_entity.id
_entity.type
_entity.pdbx_description
1 polymer ?
#
loop_
_entity_poly.entity_id
_entity_poly.type
_entity_poly.pdbx_seq_one_letter_code
_entity_poly.pdbx_strand_id
1 'polypeptide(L)'
;MGRLSDVIADSSVNAGKFNNPVGGKKQPKGKYIALALVPKNTLPDFGASYTPPSGSPTTLTGANLVGFLKTLAFKGTAWFLGNGLVNGKRARPQEMKNSALYGTETMERPTGEVKEAVVFDIKWFYQNRDFFNTLRYNYTEFDLYIFTDRSVELVRYDDCLPVFSDIGDETPGDINRDIAGSFTVTYSNDGQILPVFSINETTLSASNFKITFGAVTATTITNVAGTERYNMTSGAGGTITRAVNETDAAGLKYSIFLPDGSAIPSGQPVTINANTGLVTVGNTLTAGSYTYVVMVENPTGVTGQHTIYLTVA
;
A
#
# COMPACT_ATOMS: atom_id res chain seq x y z
N MET A 1 -31.44 -27.59 9.33
CA MET A 1 -31.11 -28.05 7.96
C MET A 1 -31.62 -27.01 6.98
N GLY A 2 -30.80 -26.00 6.68
CA GLY A 2 -31.08 -25.00 5.63
C GLY A 2 -30.80 -25.61 4.26
N ARG A 3 -31.69 -25.36 3.31
CA ARG A 3 -31.70 -26.02 1.99
C ARG A 3 -30.57 -25.46 1.11
N LEU A 4 -29.97 -26.34 0.30
CA LEU A 4 -28.99 -26.03 -0.76
C LEU A 4 -29.45 -25.00 -1.81
N SER A 5 -30.68 -24.48 -1.72
CA SER A 5 -31.20 -23.42 -2.57
C SER A 5 -30.66 -22.03 -2.22
N ASP A 6 -30.15 -21.83 -1.01
CA ASP A 6 -29.77 -20.49 -0.53
C ASP A 6 -28.30 -20.14 -0.83
N VAL A 7 -27.54 -21.09 -1.40
CA VAL A 7 -26.16 -20.88 -1.91
C VAL A 7 -26.15 -20.50 -3.40
N ILE A 8 -27.31 -20.51 -4.07
CA ILE A 8 -27.47 -20.19 -5.50
C ILE A 8 -28.16 -18.83 -5.67
N ALA A 9 -27.81 -17.86 -4.82
CA ALA A 9 -28.27 -16.48 -4.94
C ALA A 9 -27.13 -15.48 -5.24
N ASP A 10 -25.90 -15.94 -5.45
CA ASP A 10 -24.96 -15.21 -6.30
C ASP A 10 -24.91 -15.90 -7.66
N SER A 11 -25.85 -15.49 -8.51
CA SER A 11 -25.78 -15.75 -9.93
C SER A 11 -24.56 -14.99 -10.49
N SER A 12 -23.39 -15.59 -10.32
CA SER A 12 -22.31 -15.41 -11.27
C SER A 12 -22.85 -15.91 -12.62
N VAL A 13 -23.39 -14.99 -13.41
CA VAL A 13 -23.73 -15.17 -14.84
C VAL A 13 -22.47 -15.50 -15.67
N ASN A 14 -21.34 -15.82 -15.02
CA ASN A 14 -20.04 -16.10 -15.58
C ASN A 14 -19.38 -17.37 -15.00
N ALA A 15 -19.98 -18.13 -14.06
CA ALA A 15 -19.39 -19.41 -13.63
C ALA A 15 -19.18 -20.39 -14.81
N GLY A 16 -20.04 -20.33 -15.83
CA GLY A 16 -19.88 -21.10 -17.08
C GLY A 16 -18.89 -20.52 -18.10
N LYS A 17 -18.18 -19.42 -17.82
CA LYS A 17 -17.26 -18.76 -18.78
C LYS A 17 -15.78 -18.88 -18.43
N PHE A 18 -15.42 -19.53 -17.32
CA PHE A 18 -14.01 -19.64 -16.91
C PHE A 18 -13.20 -20.69 -17.70
N ASN A 19 -13.86 -21.61 -18.40
CA ASN A 19 -13.19 -22.69 -19.17
C ASN A 19 -13.05 -22.40 -20.68
N ASN A 20 -13.55 -21.27 -21.19
CA ASN A 20 -13.41 -20.94 -22.60
C ASN A 20 -12.29 -19.92 -22.80
N PRO A 21 -11.20 -20.26 -23.51
CA PRO A 21 -10.25 -19.25 -23.99
C PRO A 21 -11.01 -18.32 -24.94
N VAL A 22 -11.46 -17.17 -24.42
CA VAL A 22 -12.16 -16.18 -25.23
C VAL A 22 -11.12 -15.49 -26.10
N GLY A 23 -10.97 -15.96 -27.34
CA GLY A 23 -10.12 -15.34 -28.35
C GLY A 23 -10.32 -13.82 -28.36
N GLY A 24 -9.22 -13.07 -28.26
CA GLY A 24 -9.23 -11.60 -28.24
C GLY A 24 -9.26 -10.93 -26.87
N LYS A 25 -9.47 -11.66 -25.76
CA LYS A 25 -9.25 -11.11 -24.40
C LYS A 25 -7.80 -11.37 -23.98
N LYS A 26 -7.02 -10.30 -23.79
CA LYS A 26 -5.66 -10.38 -23.23
C LYS A 26 -5.68 -11.19 -21.93
N GLN A 27 -4.90 -12.26 -21.89
CA GLN A 27 -4.65 -13.03 -20.68
C GLN A 27 -3.97 -12.12 -19.63
N PRO A 28 -4.18 -12.37 -18.33
CA PRO A 28 -3.47 -11.65 -17.28
C PRO A 28 -1.96 -11.75 -17.49
N LYS A 29 -1.23 -10.68 -17.21
CA LYS A 29 0.23 -10.71 -17.22
C LYS A 29 0.70 -11.73 -16.17
N GLY A 30 1.75 -12.49 -16.47
CA GLY A 30 2.30 -13.51 -15.57
C GLY A 30 3.04 -12.96 -14.34
N LYS A 31 3.07 -11.64 -14.14
CA LYS A 31 3.72 -10.98 -13.00
C LYS A 31 2.67 -10.34 -12.10
N TYR A 32 2.88 -10.42 -10.80
CA TYR A 32 2.13 -9.62 -9.85
C TYR A 32 2.69 -8.22 -9.83
N ILE A 33 1.81 -7.24 -9.99
CA ILE A 33 2.20 -5.83 -10.13
C ILE A 33 1.81 -5.01 -8.92
N ALA A 34 0.94 -5.51 -8.04
CA ALA A 34 0.60 -4.86 -6.80
C ALA A 34 0.31 -5.89 -5.71
N LEU A 35 0.42 -5.46 -4.46
CA LEU A 35 0.21 -6.27 -3.28
C LEU A 35 -0.44 -5.41 -2.19
N ALA A 36 -1.45 -5.95 -1.50
CA ALA A 36 -1.94 -5.35 -0.27
C ALA A 36 -1.91 -6.37 0.87
N LEU A 37 -1.49 -5.93 2.05
CA LEU A 37 -1.55 -6.69 3.29
C LEU A 37 -2.51 -6.00 4.23
N VAL A 38 -3.56 -6.71 4.62
CA VAL A 38 -4.61 -6.20 5.50
C VAL A 38 -4.68 -7.10 6.73
N PRO A 39 -4.80 -6.56 7.95
CA PRO A 39 -5.00 -7.39 9.13
C PRO A 39 -6.15 -8.37 8.91
N LYS A 40 -5.98 -9.62 9.38
CA LYS A 40 -6.93 -10.70 9.12
C LYS A 40 -8.38 -10.28 9.39
N ASN A 41 -9.30 -10.74 8.53
CA ASN A 41 -10.75 -10.55 8.68
C ASN A 41 -11.22 -9.08 8.70
N THR A 42 -10.38 -8.13 8.26
CA THR A 42 -10.78 -6.71 8.13
C THR A 42 -11.76 -6.48 6.97
N LEU A 43 -11.55 -7.19 5.86
CA LEU A 43 -12.43 -7.14 4.69
C LEU A 43 -13.17 -8.49 4.57
N PRO A 44 -14.49 -8.49 4.36
CA PRO A 44 -15.25 -9.73 4.21
C PRO A 44 -14.97 -10.36 2.83
N ASP A 45 -15.62 -11.48 2.52
CA ASP A 45 -15.49 -12.12 1.22
C ASP A 45 -16.18 -11.31 0.12
N PHE A 46 -15.79 -11.57 -1.13
CA PHE A 46 -16.43 -10.97 -2.29
C PHE A 46 -17.93 -11.33 -2.32
N GLY A 47 -18.77 -10.34 -2.64
CA GLY A 47 -20.23 -10.47 -2.60
C GLY A 47 -20.86 -10.17 -1.23
N ALA A 48 -20.08 -10.11 -0.15
CA ALA A 48 -20.57 -9.69 1.16
C ALA A 48 -20.65 -8.16 1.29
N SER A 49 -21.47 -7.69 2.24
CA SER A 49 -21.58 -6.27 2.56
C SER A 49 -20.39 -5.80 3.40
N TYR A 50 -19.78 -4.69 3.00
CA TYR A 50 -18.71 -4.01 3.72
C TYR A 50 -19.07 -2.54 3.91
N THR A 51 -18.89 -2.05 5.14
CA THR A 51 -19.05 -0.63 5.46
C THR A 51 -17.67 -0.02 5.64
N PRO A 52 -17.18 0.79 4.67
CA PRO A 52 -15.91 1.47 4.83
C PRO A 52 -15.98 2.48 5.99
N PRO A 53 -14.84 2.82 6.62
CA PRO A 53 -14.81 3.67 7.82
C PRO A 53 -15.55 5.02 7.71
N SER A 54 -15.64 5.58 6.51
CA SER A 54 -16.21 6.90 6.20
C SER A 54 -17.35 6.86 5.19
N GLY A 55 -17.95 5.70 4.95
CA GLY A 55 -18.96 5.54 3.89
C GLY A 55 -20.17 4.70 4.26
N SER A 56 -21.05 4.53 3.29
CA SER A 56 -22.25 3.70 3.44
C SER A 56 -21.94 2.23 3.16
N PRO A 57 -22.76 1.30 3.69
CA PRO A 57 -22.64 -0.12 3.38
C PRO A 57 -22.69 -0.37 1.87
N THR A 58 -21.73 -1.12 1.35
CA THR A 58 -21.62 -1.47 -0.07
C THR A 58 -21.13 -2.90 -0.23
N THR A 59 -21.55 -3.57 -1.29
CA THR A 59 -21.06 -4.93 -1.57
C THR A 59 -19.59 -4.89 -2.02
N LEU A 60 -18.76 -5.75 -1.43
CA LEU A 60 -17.37 -5.90 -1.86
C LEU A 60 -17.29 -6.60 -3.21
N THR A 61 -16.67 -5.94 -4.19
CA THR A 61 -16.48 -6.43 -5.56
C THR A 61 -15.04 -6.18 -6.01
N GLY A 62 -14.59 -6.86 -7.08
CA GLY A 62 -13.26 -6.57 -7.65
C GLY A 62 -13.10 -5.10 -8.06
N ALA A 63 -14.17 -4.44 -8.51
CA ALA A 63 -14.10 -3.06 -9.00
C ALA A 63 -13.85 -2.01 -7.90
N ASN A 64 -14.40 -2.21 -6.69
CA ASN A 64 -14.28 -1.26 -5.58
C ASN A 64 -13.20 -1.65 -4.54
N LEU A 65 -12.73 -2.90 -4.56
CA LEU A 65 -11.71 -3.43 -3.65
C LEU A 65 -10.49 -2.50 -3.52
N VAL A 66 -9.91 -2.07 -4.65
CA VAL A 66 -8.69 -1.24 -4.64
C VAL A 66 -8.94 0.10 -3.92
N GLY A 67 -10.15 0.67 -4.05
CA GLY A 67 -10.54 1.87 -3.33
C GLY A 67 -10.53 1.65 -1.82
N PHE A 68 -11.16 0.57 -1.35
CA PHE A 68 -11.20 0.24 0.08
C PHE A 68 -9.82 -0.08 0.66
N LEU A 69 -8.98 -0.80 -0.07
CA LEU A 69 -7.60 -1.09 0.35
C LEU A 69 -6.80 0.20 0.51
N LYS A 70 -6.95 1.16 -0.40
CA LYS A 70 -6.32 2.48 -0.29
C LYS A 70 -6.85 3.26 0.90
N THR A 71 -8.15 3.25 1.17
CA THR A 71 -8.73 3.90 2.35
C THR A 71 -8.17 3.32 3.65
N LEU A 72 -8.09 1.98 3.76
CA LEU A 72 -7.47 1.31 4.91
C LEU A 72 -5.98 1.65 5.04
N ALA A 73 -5.28 1.76 3.91
CA ALA A 73 -3.88 2.14 3.90
C ALA A 73 -3.69 3.62 4.29
N PHE A 74 -4.54 4.56 3.86
CA PHE A 74 -4.50 5.95 4.35
C PHE A 74 -4.70 6.05 5.86
N LYS A 75 -5.60 5.22 6.42
CA LYS A 75 -5.82 5.11 7.86
C LYS A 75 -4.62 4.52 8.63
N GLY A 76 -3.62 3.99 7.93
CA GLY A 76 -2.45 3.38 8.55
C GLY A 76 -2.71 1.98 9.11
N THR A 77 -3.75 1.29 8.63
CA THR A 77 -4.10 -0.06 9.09
C THR A 77 -3.73 -1.16 8.10
N ALA A 78 -3.41 -0.82 6.85
CA ALA A 78 -3.05 -1.77 5.81
C ALA A 78 -1.87 -1.27 4.99
N TRP A 79 -1.04 -2.17 4.47
CA TRP A 79 0.01 -1.81 3.54
C TRP A 79 -0.48 -2.03 2.11
N PHE A 80 -0.31 -1.01 1.25
CA PHE A 80 -0.63 -1.10 -0.17
C PHE A 80 0.58 -0.74 -1.01
N LEU A 81 1.10 -1.73 -1.73
CA LEU A 81 2.25 -1.60 -2.63
C LEU A 81 1.73 -1.63 -4.07
N GLY A 82 1.64 -0.46 -4.68
CA GLY A 82 1.09 -0.30 -6.02
C GLY A 82 2.05 -0.69 -7.15
N ASN A 83 1.50 -0.71 -8.36
CA ASN A 83 2.24 -0.90 -9.61
C ASN A 83 3.32 0.17 -9.76
N GLY A 84 4.53 -0.30 -10.07
CA GLY A 84 5.76 0.49 -10.14
C GLY A 84 6.64 0.36 -8.90
N LEU A 85 6.09 -0.02 -7.74
CA LEU A 85 6.84 -0.26 -6.50
C LEU A 85 7.18 -1.72 -6.26
N VAL A 86 6.27 -2.65 -6.60
CA VAL A 86 6.45 -4.08 -6.39
C VAL A 86 6.43 -4.86 -7.69
N ASN A 87 7.20 -5.93 -7.73
CA ASN A 87 7.21 -6.91 -8.81
C ASN A 87 7.23 -8.31 -8.20
N GLY A 88 6.13 -9.04 -8.32
CA GLY A 88 5.99 -10.40 -7.79
C GLY A 88 6.09 -11.47 -8.86
N LYS A 89 6.68 -12.61 -8.50
CA LYS A 89 6.74 -13.83 -9.31
C LYS A 89 6.25 -15.03 -8.50
N ARG A 90 5.35 -15.83 -9.08
CA ARG A 90 4.95 -17.13 -8.50
C ARG A 90 6.00 -18.19 -8.84
N ALA A 91 6.48 -18.90 -7.83
CA ALA A 91 7.26 -20.12 -8.01
C ALA A 91 6.35 -21.26 -8.46
N ARG A 92 6.92 -22.30 -9.08
CA ARG A 92 6.15 -23.47 -9.50
C ARG A 92 5.47 -24.10 -8.27
N PRO A 93 4.14 -24.34 -8.29
CA PRO A 93 3.45 -24.97 -7.19
C PRO A 93 4.02 -26.36 -6.90
N GLN A 94 4.10 -26.71 -5.62
CA GLN A 94 4.50 -28.03 -5.15
C GLN A 94 3.27 -28.78 -4.63
N GLU A 95 2.93 -29.88 -5.28
CA GLU A 95 1.85 -30.77 -4.83
C GLU A 95 2.32 -31.53 -3.59
N MET A 96 1.51 -31.52 -2.53
CA MET A 96 1.76 -32.37 -1.39
C MET A 96 1.38 -33.82 -1.75
N LYS A 97 2.18 -34.76 -1.26
CA LYS A 97 2.00 -36.18 -1.52
C LYS A 97 1.81 -36.93 -0.21
N ASN A 98 0.94 -37.92 -0.22
CA ASN A 98 0.78 -38.82 0.92
C ASN A 98 2.07 -39.63 1.12
N SER A 99 2.51 -39.75 2.38
CA SER A 99 3.65 -40.59 2.71
C SER A 99 3.36 -42.06 2.38
N ALA A 100 4.29 -42.74 1.71
CA ALA A 100 4.19 -44.14 1.28
C ALA A 100 4.16 -45.18 2.43
N LEU A 101 3.79 -44.79 3.66
CA LEU A 101 3.92 -45.61 4.86
C LEU A 101 2.90 -46.78 4.95
N TYR A 102 1.91 -46.86 4.05
CA TYR A 102 0.99 -48.00 3.96
C TYR A 102 1.37 -48.89 2.76
N GLY A 103 2.01 -50.02 3.08
CA GLY A 103 2.70 -50.94 2.16
C GLY A 103 1.86 -51.71 1.13
N THR A 104 1.01 -51.03 0.36
CA THR A 104 0.34 -51.58 -0.83
C THR A 104 0.41 -50.66 -2.06
N GLU A 105 0.87 -49.42 -1.92
CA GLU A 105 0.98 -48.48 -3.04
C GLU A 105 2.40 -48.44 -3.63
N THR A 106 2.51 -48.43 -4.96
CA THR A 106 3.80 -48.40 -5.66
C THR A 106 4.41 -47.00 -5.80
N MET A 107 3.61 -45.95 -5.57
CA MET A 107 3.99 -44.53 -5.62
C MET A 107 3.09 -43.68 -4.72
N GLU A 108 3.64 -42.59 -4.19
CA GLU A 108 2.88 -41.60 -3.41
C GLU A 108 1.82 -40.88 -4.28
N ARG A 109 0.59 -40.78 -3.76
CA ARG A 109 -0.51 -40.06 -4.42
C ARG A 109 -0.52 -38.58 -4.03
N PRO A 110 -0.82 -37.66 -4.98
CA PRO A 110 -1.06 -36.26 -4.65
C PRO A 110 -2.31 -36.14 -3.76
N THR A 111 -2.24 -35.26 -2.76
CA THR A 111 -3.32 -35.07 -1.78
C THR A 111 -4.41 -34.12 -2.25
N GLY A 112 -4.14 -33.33 -3.29
CA GLY A 112 -4.98 -32.20 -3.72
C GLY A 112 -4.51 -30.87 -3.13
N GLU A 113 -3.74 -30.91 -2.03
CA GLU A 113 -3.14 -29.73 -1.43
C GLU A 113 -1.90 -29.27 -2.20
N VAL A 114 -1.81 -27.95 -2.36
CA VAL A 114 -0.74 -27.30 -3.10
C VAL A 114 -0.04 -26.30 -2.19
N LYS A 115 1.29 -26.39 -2.17
CA LYS A 115 2.14 -25.37 -1.57
C LYS A 115 2.59 -24.40 -2.66
N GLU A 116 2.25 -23.13 -2.49
CA GLU A 116 2.66 -22.05 -3.38
C GLU A 116 3.66 -21.13 -2.69
N ALA A 117 4.56 -20.56 -3.47
CA ALA A 117 5.47 -19.52 -3.02
C ALA A 117 5.46 -18.36 -4.01
N VAL A 118 5.40 -17.15 -3.49
CA VAL A 118 5.44 -15.91 -4.27
C VAL A 118 6.56 -15.04 -3.75
N VAL A 119 7.49 -14.70 -4.63
CA VAL A 119 8.62 -13.81 -4.31
C VAL A 119 8.28 -12.42 -4.80
N PHE A 120 8.41 -11.43 -3.92
CA PHE A 120 8.16 -10.02 -4.22
C PHE A 120 9.44 -9.21 -4.11
N ASP A 121 9.77 -8.49 -5.18
CA ASP A 121 10.81 -7.47 -5.19
C ASP A 121 10.14 -6.09 -5.01
N ILE A 122 10.58 -5.31 -4.03
CA ILE A 122 10.07 -3.97 -3.72
C ILE A 122 11.17 -2.93 -3.95
N LYS A 123 10.82 -1.84 -4.64
CA LYS A 123 11.68 -0.66 -4.76
C LYS A 123 11.75 0.12 -3.45
N TRP A 124 12.92 0.72 -3.18
CA TRP A 124 13.15 1.60 -2.03
C TRP A 124 13.02 0.87 -0.68
N PHE A 125 13.91 -0.10 -0.45
CA PHE A 125 13.92 -0.91 0.77
C PHE A 125 13.93 -0.06 2.05
N TYR A 126 14.82 0.94 2.12
CA TYR A 126 14.98 1.76 3.33
C TYR A 126 13.80 2.68 3.65
N GLN A 127 13.04 3.12 2.64
CA GLN A 127 11.81 3.88 2.86
C GLN A 127 10.71 3.00 3.46
N ASN A 128 10.75 1.69 3.21
CA ASN A 128 9.78 0.72 3.70
C ASN A 128 10.33 -0.11 4.87
N ARG A 129 11.34 0.38 5.61
CA ARG A 129 12.00 -0.36 6.68
C ARG A 129 11.01 -0.90 7.72
N ASP A 130 10.04 -0.08 8.11
CA ASP A 130 9.09 -0.44 9.16
C ASP A 130 8.16 -1.56 8.69
N PHE A 131 7.74 -1.55 7.42
CA PHE A 131 7.03 -2.67 6.78
C PHE A 131 7.83 -3.97 6.85
N PHE A 132 9.10 -3.96 6.43
CA PHE A 132 9.95 -5.16 6.47
C PHE A 132 10.20 -5.66 7.89
N ASN A 133 10.35 -4.75 8.86
CA ASN A 133 10.47 -5.12 10.25
C ASN A 133 9.18 -5.77 10.77
N THR A 134 8.00 -5.23 10.45
CA THR A 134 6.71 -5.86 10.79
C THR A 134 6.60 -7.28 10.24
N LEU A 135 7.00 -7.49 8.99
CA LEU A 135 7.02 -8.83 8.39
C LEU A 135 7.97 -9.79 9.13
N ARG A 136 9.17 -9.33 9.50
CA ARG A 136 10.16 -10.15 10.23
C ARG A 136 9.70 -10.54 11.62
N TYR A 137 9.05 -9.62 12.31
CA TYR A 137 8.55 -9.89 13.65
C TYR A 137 7.34 -10.83 13.66
N ASN A 138 6.65 -10.97 12.53
CA ASN A 138 5.46 -11.81 12.36
C ASN A 138 4.39 -11.57 13.45
N TYR A 139 4.29 -10.33 13.94
CA TYR A 139 3.35 -9.99 15.02
C TYR A 139 1.90 -9.85 14.55
N THR A 140 1.68 -9.71 13.25
CA THR A 140 0.37 -9.42 12.70
C THR A 140 0.01 -10.43 11.63
N GLU A 141 -1.17 -11.02 11.81
CA GLU A 141 -1.75 -11.98 10.89
C GLU A 141 -2.42 -11.22 9.74
N PHE A 142 -2.04 -11.52 8.51
CA PHE A 142 -2.44 -10.77 7.32
C PHE A 142 -3.24 -11.61 6.32
N ASP A 143 -4.31 -11.02 5.81
CA ASP A 143 -4.90 -11.39 4.53
C ASP A 143 -4.12 -10.69 3.41
N LEU A 144 -3.71 -11.45 2.39
CA LEU A 144 -2.96 -10.92 1.26
C LEU A 144 -3.84 -10.81 0.03
N TYR A 145 -3.80 -9.65 -0.61
CA TYR A 145 -4.42 -9.36 -1.89
C TYR A 145 -3.32 -9.19 -2.93
N ILE A 146 -3.15 -10.20 -3.78
CA ILE A 146 -2.06 -10.26 -4.76
C ILE A 146 -2.65 -9.92 -6.14
N PHE A 147 -2.16 -8.86 -6.77
CA PHE A 147 -2.76 -8.31 -7.98
C PHE A 147 -1.93 -8.59 -9.23
N THR A 148 -2.60 -9.04 -10.28
CA THR A 148 -2.10 -8.92 -11.67
C THR A 148 -2.60 -7.61 -12.28
N ASP A 149 -2.52 -7.45 -13.60
CA ASP A 149 -3.09 -6.29 -14.30
C ASP A 149 -4.63 -6.28 -14.33
N ARG A 150 -5.30 -7.43 -14.12
CA ARG A 150 -6.78 -7.54 -14.27
C ARG A 150 -7.46 -8.40 -13.22
N SER A 151 -6.69 -9.11 -12.40
CA SER A 151 -7.21 -10.00 -11.36
C SER A 151 -6.55 -9.76 -10.02
N VAL A 152 -7.24 -10.21 -8.98
CA VAL A 152 -6.72 -10.32 -7.62
C VAL A 152 -6.86 -11.75 -7.15
N GLU A 153 -5.83 -12.24 -6.48
CA GLU A 153 -5.87 -13.48 -5.72
C GLU A 153 -5.88 -13.13 -4.23
N LEU A 154 -6.77 -13.78 -3.49
CA LEU A 154 -6.97 -13.55 -2.08
C LEU A 154 -6.44 -14.75 -1.30
N VAL A 155 -5.38 -14.52 -0.53
CA VAL A 155 -4.81 -15.49 0.40
C VAL A 155 -5.29 -15.11 1.79
N ARG A 156 -6.27 -15.84 2.30
CA ARG A 156 -6.79 -15.65 3.67
C ARG A 156 -5.83 -16.25 4.67
N TYR A 157 -5.61 -15.55 5.78
CA TYR A 157 -4.75 -16.07 6.84
C TYR A 157 -5.29 -17.38 7.41
N ASP A 158 -6.59 -17.42 7.73
CA ASP A 158 -7.22 -18.55 8.42
C ASP A 158 -7.27 -19.83 7.56
N ASP A 159 -7.32 -19.69 6.23
CA ASP A 159 -7.39 -20.83 5.30
C ASP A 159 -6.00 -21.28 4.81
N CYS A 160 -5.10 -20.32 4.54
CA CYS A 160 -3.86 -20.59 3.82
C CYS A 160 -2.58 -20.51 4.66
N LEU A 161 -2.68 -19.97 5.88
CA LEU A 161 -1.58 -19.79 6.85
C LEU A 161 -0.28 -19.27 6.20
N PRO A 162 -0.29 -18.08 5.59
CA PRO A 162 0.85 -17.53 4.87
C PRO A 162 2.03 -17.27 5.82
N VAL A 163 3.22 -17.65 5.36
CA VAL A 163 4.50 -17.46 6.07
C VAL A 163 5.40 -16.54 5.26
N PHE A 164 5.91 -15.50 5.90
CA PHE A 164 6.88 -14.57 5.32
C PHE A 164 8.31 -15.04 5.60
N SER A 165 9.15 -15.07 4.57
CA SER A 165 10.55 -15.54 4.62
C SER A 165 11.43 -14.75 3.67
N ASP A 166 12.75 -14.96 3.72
CA ASP A 166 13.75 -14.31 2.85
C ASP A 166 13.65 -12.77 2.82
N ILE A 167 13.35 -12.15 3.97
CA ILE A 167 13.11 -10.71 4.08
C ILE A 167 14.44 -9.94 4.19
N GLY A 168 14.85 -9.27 3.13
CA GLY A 168 16.09 -8.49 3.11
C GLY A 168 16.31 -7.74 1.81
N ASP A 169 17.54 -7.29 1.62
CA ASP A 169 18.01 -6.71 0.36
C ASP A 169 19.31 -7.42 -0.05
N GLU A 170 19.45 -7.73 -1.33
CA GLU A 170 20.75 -8.11 -1.91
C GLU A 170 21.32 -6.86 -2.58
N THR A 171 22.32 -6.25 -1.94
CA THR A 171 23.07 -5.12 -2.51
C THR A 171 24.41 -5.60 -3.09
N PRO A 172 24.47 -6.00 -4.37
CA PRO A 172 25.76 -6.13 -5.05
C PRO A 172 26.38 -4.74 -5.14
N GLY A 173 27.62 -4.56 -4.66
CA GLY A 173 28.27 -3.25 -4.51
C GLY A 173 28.43 -2.48 -5.81
N ASP A 174 27.43 -1.67 -6.17
CA ASP A 174 27.40 -0.76 -7.33
C ASP A 174 26.66 0.53 -6.95
N ILE A 175 27.33 1.67 -7.10
CA ILE A 175 26.79 3.00 -6.78
C ILE A 175 25.62 3.42 -7.69
N ASN A 176 25.49 2.78 -8.86
CA ASN A 176 24.45 3.13 -9.84
C ASN A 176 23.17 2.28 -9.68
N ARG A 177 23.15 1.34 -8.73
CA ARG A 177 22.01 0.45 -8.52
C ARG A 177 21.22 0.87 -7.30
N ASP A 178 19.91 1.00 -7.50
CA ASP A 178 18.99 1.19 -6.39
C ASP A 178 18.94 -0.06 -5.51
N ILE A 179 18.82 0.17 -4.20
CA ILE A 179 18.69 -0.89 -3.19
C ILE A 179 17.24 -1.36 -3.17
N ALA A 180 17.00 -2.50 -3.80
CA ALA A 180 15.70 -3.17 -3.82
C ALA A 180 15.63 -4.19 -2.69
N GLY A 181 14.48 -4.22 -2.01
CA GLY A 181 14.16 -5.24 -1.03
C GLY A 181 13.49 -6.44 -1.68
N SER A 182 13.57 -7.60 -1.06
CA SER A 182 12.83 -8.79 -1.42
C SER A 182 12.25 -9.49 -0.20
N PHE A 183 11.16 -10.20 -0.40
CA PHE A 183 10.63 -11.17 0.56
C PHE A 183 9.81 -12.24 -0.17
N THR A 184 9.68 -13.40 0.47
CA THR A 184 8.93 -14.54 -0.04
C THR A 184 7.72 -14.80 0.85
N VAL A 185 6.54 -14.96 0.25
CA VAL A 185 5.33 -15.46 0.90
C VAL A 185 5.14 -16.91 0.49
N THR A 186 5.08 -17.82 1.45
CA THR A 186 4.75 -19.23 1.23
C THR A 186 3.43 -19.56 1.90
N TYR A 187 2.52 -20.23 1.20
CA TYR A 187 1.23 -20.62 1.74
C TYR A 187 0.78 -21.98 1.18
N SER A 188 -0.12 -22.65 1.89
CA SER A 188 -0.72 -23.93 1.46
C SER A 188 -2.21 -23.74 1.25
N ASN A 189 -2.77 -24.37 0.22
CA ASN A 189 -4.20 -24.32 -0.03
C ASN A 189 -4.70 -25.65 -0.62
N ASP A 190 -6.01 -25.92 -0.46
CA ASP A 190 -6.68 -27.00 -1.18
C ASP A 190 -6.93 -26.55 -2.64
N GLY A 191 -6.12 -27.07 -3.56
CA GLY A 191 -6.10 -26.63 -4.95
C GLY A 191 -5.56 -25.21 -5.19
N GLN A 192 -5.76 -24.72 -6.42
CA GLN A 192 -5.32 -23.37 -6.83
C GLN A 192 -6.35 -22.32 -6.45
N ILE A 193 -5.87 -21.18 -5.94
CA ILE A 193 -6.72 -20.02 -5.64
C ILE A 193 -7.35 -19.51 -6.93
N LEU A 194 -8.68 -19.33 -6.91
CA LEU A 194 -9.41 -18.79 -8.05
C LEU A 194 -9.28 -17.25 -8.06
N PRO A 195 -8.72 -16.65 -9.12
CA PRO A 195 -8.58 -15.21 -9.20
C PRO A 195 -9.95 -14.54 -9.40
N VAL A 196 -10.17 -13.43 -8.70
CA VAL A 196 -11.31 -12.54 -8.92
C VAL A 196 -10.91 -11.50 -9.97
N PHE A 197 -11.70 -11.41 -11.04
CA PHE A 197 -11.47 -10.48 -12.15
C PHE A 197 -12.24 -9.16 -11.94
N SER A 198 -11.99 -8.19 -12.82
CA SER A 198 -12.54 -6.82 -12.81
C SER A 198 -11.66 -5.80 -12.08
N ILE A 199 -10.37 -6.08 -11.93
CA ILE A 199 -9.39 -5.09 -11.50
C ILE A 199 -8.99 -4.19 -12.68
N ASN A 200 -8.81 -2.90 -12.41
CA ASN A 200 -8.30 -1.95 -13.38
C ASN A 200 -6.83 -1.61 -13.06
N GLU A 201 -5.91 -1.90 -13.98
CA GLU A 201 -4.48 -1.61 -13.83
C GLU A 201 -4.20 -0.14 -13.43
N THR A 202 -5.00 0.82 -13.91
CA THR A 202 -4.78 2.25 -13.62
C THR A 202 -5.05 2.60 -12.15
N THR A 203 -5.91 1.85 -11.46
CA THR A 203 -6.21 2.08 -10.04
C THR A 203 -5.10 1.50 -9.16
N LEU A 204 -4.32 0.54 -9.66
CA LEU A 204 -3.19 -0.07 -8.96
C LEU A 204 -1.93 0.79 -8.96
N SER A 205 -1.85 1.86 -9.76
CA SER A 205 -0.63 2.68 -9.84
C SER A 205 -0.25 3.29 -8.49
N ALA A 206 1.02 3.12 -8.10
CA ALA A 206 1.60 3.78 -6.93
C ALA A 206 1.63 5.31 -7.07
N SER A 207 1.72 5.84 -8.30
CA SER A 207 1.68 7.28 -8.54
C SER A 207 0.36 7.95 -8.11
N ASN A 208 -0.72 7.17 -8.11
CA ASN A 208 -2.08 7.60 -7.75
C ASN A 208 -2.39 7.27 -6.28
N PHE A 209 -1.37 7.01 -5.47
CA PHE A 209 -1.51 6.66 -4.07
C PHE A 209 -0.49 7.46 -3.25
N LYS A 210 -0.87 8.68 -2.91
CA LYS A 210 -0.09 9.64 -2.15
C LYS A 210 -1.01 10.53 -1.33
N ILE A 211 -0.52 11.04 -0.22
CA ILE A 211 -1.24 12.07 0.55
C ILE A 211 -1.19 13.38 -0.23
N THR A 212 -2.33 14.07 -0.34
CA THR A 212 -2.45 15.34 -1.04
C THR A 212 -2.91 16.45 -0.10
N PHE A 213 -2.56 17.69 -0.46
CA PHE A 213 -2.81 18.86 0.38
C PHE A 213 -3.90 19.74 -0.23
N GLY A 214 -4.79 20.22 0.63
CA GLY A 214 -5.91 21.10 0.32
C GLY A 214 -5.65 22.54 0.72
N ALA A 215 -6.63 23.13 1.39
CA ALA A 215 -6.61 24.54 1.80
C ALA A 215 -5.41 24.87 2.70
N VAL A 216 -4.89 26.08 2.52
CA VAL A 216 -3.80 26.66 3.31
C VAL A 216 -4.40 27.53 4.42
N THR A 217 -3.88 27.38 5.63
CA THR A 217 -4.11 28.30 6.74
C THR A 217 -2.79 28.94 7.11
N ALA A 218 -2.70 30.26 6.98
CA ALA A 218 -1.50 31.03 7.35
C ALA A 218 -1.87 32.17 8.31
N THR A 219 -1.03 32.39 9.31
CA THR A 219 -1.16 33.48 10.30
C THR A 219 0.06 34.38 10.19
N THR A 220 -0.15 35.70 10.11
CA THR A 220 0.88 36.77 9.91
C THR A 220 1.78 36.63 8.67
N ILE A 221 1.67 35.51 7.95
CA ILE A 221 2.26 35.24 6.65
C ILE A 221 1.13 35.29 5.61
N THR A 222 1.37 35.97 4.50
CA THR A 222 0.37 36.14 3.44
C THR A 222 0.65 35.14 2.31
N ASN A 223 -0.32 34.27 2.00
CA ASN A 223 -0.23 33.41 0.82
C ASN A 223 -0.46 34.23 -0.46
N VAL A 224 0.38 34.02 -1.47
CA VAL A 224 0.15 34.54 -2.82
C VAL A 224 -0.86 33.60 -3.49
N ALA A 225 -2.09 34.09 -3.67
CA ALA A 225 -3.22 33.31 -4.12
C ALA A 225 -2.92 32.44 -5.36
N GLY A 226 -3.32 31.18 -5.31
CA GLY A 226 -3.11 30.21 -6.40
C GLY A 226 -1.68 29.69 -6.53
N THR A 227 -0.81 29.99 -5.56
CA THR A 227 0.59 29.53 -5.56
C THR A 227 1.01 29.01 -4.19
N GLU A 228 2.12 28.27 -4.18
CA GLU A 228 2.83 27.87 -2.95
C GLU A 228 3.81 28.94 -2.44
N ARG A 229 3.59 30.22 -2.81
CA ARG A 229 4.43 31.34 -2.39
C ARG A 229 3.82 32.10 -1.24
N TYR A 230 4.69 32.54 -0.33
CA TYR A 230 4.32 33.15 0.93
C TYR A 230 5.19 34.38 1.17
N ASN A 231 4.58 35.45 1.64
CA ASN A 231 5.27 36.70 1.99
C ASN A 231 5.15 36.93 3.49
N MET A 232 6.26 37.30 4.12
CA MET A 232 6.34 37.66 5.53
C MET A 232 7.13 38.96 5.69
N THR A 233 6.67 39.84 6.57
CA THR A 233 7.45 41.02 6.97
C THR A 233 8.55 40.60 7.95
N SER A 234 9.77 41.10 7.74
CA SER A 234 10.90 40.91 8.65
C SER A 234 10.52 41.32 10.08
N GLY A 235 10.87 40.49 11.06
CA GLY A 235 10.50 40.73 12.46
C GLY A 235 9.08 40.30 12.85
N ALA A 236 8.21 39.87 11.92
CA ALA A 236 6.85 39.45 12.26
C ALA A 236 6.77 38.01 12.77
N GLY A 237 7.46 37.08 12.11
CA GLY A 237 7.22 35.64 12.27
C GLY A 237 5.82 35.24 11.80
N GLY A 238 5.49 33.95 11.90
CA GLY A 238 4.15 33.45 11.61
C GLY A 238 4.06 31.95 11.44
N THR A 239 2.89 31.49 10.99
CA THR A 239 2.63 30.07 10.81
C THR A 239 1.99 29.75 9.47
N ILE A 240 2.27 28.56 8.96
CA ILE A 240 1.70 28.00 7.73
C ILE A 240 1.30 26.55 8.03
N THR A 241 0.10 26.14 7.67
CA THR A 241 -0.31 24.73 7.65
C THR A 241 -1.23 24.47 6.46
N ARG A 242 -1.35 23.19 6.07
CA ARG A 242 -2.26 22.75 5.02
C ARG A 242 -3.11 21.61 5.51
N ALA A 243 -4.39 21.64 5.14
CA ALA A 243 -5.27 20.50 5.33
C ALA A 243 -4.84 19.34 4.44
N VAL A 244 -4.95 18.11 4.95
CA VAL A 244 -4.84 16.89 4.15
C VAL A 244 -6.19 16.58 3.52
N ASN A 245 -6.23 16.21 2.23
CA ASN A 245 -7.47 15.93 1.53
C ASN A 245 -8.05 14.54 1.88
N GLU A 246 -7.18 13.57 2.19
CA GLU A 246 -7.58 12.23 2.55
C GLU A 246 -8.13 12.20 3.98
N THR A 247 -9.45 12.34 4.12
CA THR A 247 -10.13 12.48 5.43
C THR A 247 -9.95 11.30 6.37
N ASP A 248 -9.71 10.11 5.83
CA ASP A 248 -9.45 8.88 6.59
C ASP A 248 -8.00 8.74 7.04
N ALA A 249 -7.12 9.66 6.63
CA ALA A 249 -5.71 9.60 6.96
C ALA A 249 -5.50 9.73 8.47
N ALA A 250 -4.78 8.77 9.05
CA ALA A 250 -4.54 8.72 10.49
C ALA A 250 -3.07 8.43 10.81
N GLY A 251 -2.66 8.79 12.03
CA GLY A 251 -1.29 8.59 12.51
C GLY A 251 -0.23 9.40 11.76
N LEU A 252 -0.62 10.51 11.12
CA LEU A 252 0.26 11.32 10.28
C LEU A 252 1.43 11.90 11.07
N LYS A 253 2.62 11.82 10.47
CA LYS A 253 3.85 12.43 10.94
C LYS A 253 4.40 13.38 9.89
N TYR A 254 4.77 14.58 10.34
CA TYR A 254 5.24 15.66 9.49
C TYR A 254 6.70 15.95 9.75
N SER A 255 7.44 16.24 8.67
CA SER A 255 8.82 16.68 8.70
C SER A 255 9.04 17.84 7.73
N ILE A 256 10.09 18.63 7.97
CA ILE A 256 10.46 19.77 7.14
C ILE A 256 11.97 19.73 6.87
N PHE A 257 12.35 19.97 5.63
CA PHE A 257 13.73 19.94 5.15
C PHE A 257 13.96 20.98 4.05
N LEU A 258 15.23 21.21 3.71
CA LEU A 258 15.62 22.00 2.55
C LEU A 258 15.39 21.20 1.25
N PRO A 259 15.36 21.82 0.05
CA PRO A 259 15.03 21.12 -1.20
C PRO A 259 15.96 19.97 -1.57
N ASP A 260 17.17 19.95 -1.01
CA ASP A 260 18.17 18.89 -1.17
C ASP A 260 18.00 17.74 -0.16
N GLY A 261 16.98 17.79 0.70
CA GLY A 261 16.72 16.79 1.75
C GLY A 261 17.50 17.03 3.05
N SER A 262 18.33 18.07 3.13
CA SER A 262 19.09 18.37 4.34
C SER A 262 18.20 18.98 5.43
N ALA A 263 18.61 18.79 6.69
CA ALA A 263 17.92 19.35 7.84
C ALA A 263 17.96 20.89 7.82
N ILE A 264 16.95 21.51 8.44
CA ILE A 264 16.93 22.97 8.63
C ILE A 264 18.15 23.39 9.47
N PRO A 265 18.95 24.36 9.01
CA PRO A 265 20.12 24.84 9.75
C PRO A 265 19.72 25.35 11.14
N SER A 266 20.50 25.03 12.17
CA SER A 266 20.19 25.37 13.58
C SER A 266 20.01 26.86 13.87
N GLY A 267 20.51 27.75 13.00
CA GLY A 267 20.33 29.20 13.09
C GLY A 267 19.07 29.75 12.39
N GLN A 268 18.36 28.95 11.60
CA GLN A 268 17.08 29.38 11.00
C GLN A 268 15.93 29.06 11.96
N PRO A 269 15.12 30.05 12.35
CA PRO A 269 14.03 29.84 13.31
C PRO A 269 12.80 29.22 12.63
N VAL A 270 12.97 28.12 11.90
CA VAL A 270 11.89 27.42 11.20
C VAL A 270 11.73 26.03 11.78
N THR A 271 10.52 25.70 12.21
CA THR A 271 10.19 24.41 12.82
C THR A 271 8.86 23.90 12.31
N ILE A 272 8.59 22.60 12.50
CA ILE A 272 7.29 22.00 12.19
C ILE A 272 6.81 21.19 13.39
N ASN A 273 5.52 21.28 13.68
CA ASN A 273 4.89 20.36 14.61
C ASN A 273 4.69 19.00 13.91
N ALA A 274 5.37 17.97 14.42
CA ALA A 274 5.38 16.64 13.82
C ALA A 274 4.00 15.95 13.76
N ASN A 275 2.99 16.41 14.49
CA ASN A 275 1.65 15.81 14.50
C ASN A 275 0.62 16.62 13.73
N THR A 276 0.79 17.94 13.62
CA THR A 276 -0.21 18.84 12.99
C THR A 276 0.25 19.44 11.67
N GLY A 277 1.51 19.27 11.29
CA GLY A 277 2.07 19.90 10.09
C GLY A 277 2.17 21.42 10.17
N LEU A 278 1.93 22.01 11.35
CA LEU A 278 2.03 23.46 11.56
C LEU A 278 3.50 23.89 11.48
N VAL A 279 3.85 24.55 10.38
CA VAL A 279 5.15 25.18 10.19
C VAL A 279 5.14 26.51 10.93
N THR A 280 6.12 26.71 11.81
CA THR A 280 6.33 27.96 12.54
C THR A 280 7.61 28.61 12.05
N VAL A 281 7.50 29.86 11.62
CA VAL A 281 8.62 30.72 11.24
C VAL A 281 8.77 31.78 12.31
N GLY A 282 9.92 31.83 12.97
CA GLY A 282 10.21 32.80 14.01
C GLY A 282 10.49 34.20 13.46
N ASN A 283 10.37 35.19 14.34
CA ASN A 283 10.56 36.60 14.01
C ASN A 283 12.02 37.00 13.75
N THR A 284 12.99 36.14 14.04
CA THR A 284 14.42 36.39 13.79
C THR A 284 14.89 35.94 12.41
N LEU A 285 13.99 35.44 11.54
CA LEU A 285 14.36 35.07 10.19
C LEU A 285 14.72 36.34 9.40
N THR A 286 15.94 36.38 8.85
CA THR A 286 16.45 37.52 8.11
C THR A 286 15.70 37.72 6.79
N ALA A 287 15.73 38.94 6.25
CA ALA A 287 15.20 39.22 4.91
C ALA A 287 15.89 38.33 3.87
N GLY A 288 15.12 37.78 2.93
CA GLY A 288 15.62 36.81 1.96
C GLY A 288 14.54 35.92 1.36
N SER A 289 14.98 34.99 0.51
CA SER A 289 14.12 33.97 -0.09
C SER A 289 14.52 32.59 0.40
N TYR A 290 13.53 31.82 0.84
CA TYR A 290 13.70 30.51 1.44
C TYR A 290 12.77 29.51 0.75
N THR A 291 13.27 28.29 0.57
CA THR A 291 12.45 27.18 0.07
C THR A 291 12.53 26.05 1.07
N TYR A 292 11.37 25.54 1.47
CA TYR A 292 11.25 24.40 2.37
C TYR A 292 10.38 23.34 1.73
N VAL A 293 10.70 22.08 1.99
CA VAL A 293 9.84 20.95 1.61
C VAL A 293 9.27 20.37 2.89
N VAL A 294 7.95 20.25 2.93
CA VAL A 294 7.22 19.62 4.02
C VAL A 294 6.70 18.29 3.52
N MET A 295 7.08 17.23 4.22
CA MET A 295 6.64 15.87 3.95
C MET A 295 5.72 15.40 5.06
N VAL A 296 4.74 14.61 4.67
CA VAL A 296 3.84 13.88 5.56
C VAL A 296 3.93 12.40 5.24
N GLU A 297 3.93 11.58 6.27
CA GLU A 297 3.93 10.12 6.16
C GLU A 297 2.96 9.54 7.19
N ASN A 298 2.31 8.42 6.85
CA ASN A 298 1.49 7.67 7.78
C ASN A 298 2.22 6.38 8.25
N PRO A 299 1.69 5.65 9.27
CA PRO A 299 2.37 4.46 9.82
C PRO A 299 2.60 3.31 8.82
N THR A 300 1.94 3.34 7.66
CA THR A 300 2.04 2.31 6.62
C THR A 300 2.88 2.75 5.42
N GLY A 301 3.62 3.87 5.53
CA GLY A 301 4.54 4.35 4.50
C GLY A 301 3.86 5.13 3.36
N VAL A 302 2.61 5.56 3.53
CA VAL A 302 1.94 6.43 2.54
C VAL A 302 2.43 7.85 2.75
N THR A 303 3.07 8.40 1.73
CA THR A 303 3.70 9.73 1.81
C THR A 303 3.01 10.78 0.96
N GLY A 304 3.17 12.05 1.32
CA GLY A 304 2.85 13.21 0.51
C GLY A 304 3.85 14.32 0.78
N GLN A 305 4.02 15.24 -0.17
CA GLN A 305 4.88 16.40 0.04
C GLN A 305 4.32 17.66 -0.63
N HIS A 306 4.69 18.82 -0.10
CA HIS A 306 4.51 20.11 -0.75
C HIS A 306 5.70 21.02 -0.44
N THR A 307 5.86 22.07 -1.25
CA THR A 307 6.98 23.01 -1.14
C THR A 307 6.45 24.36 -0.70
N ILE A 308 7.14 25.02 0.22
CA ILE A 308 6.84 26.38 0.68
C ILE A 308 7.93 27.29 0.12
N TYR A 309 7.54 28.29 -0.66
CA TYR A 309 8.43 29.36 -1.13
C TYR A 309 8.18 30.62 -0.30
N LEU A 310 9.04 30.91 0.66
CA LEU A 310 8.88 32.04 1.58
C LEU A 310 9.79 33.21 1.18
N THR A 311 9.21 34.38 1.02
CA THR A 311 9.95 35.64 0.87
C THR A 311 9.77 36.50 2.12
N VAL A 312 10.89 36.93 2.69
CA VAL A 312 10.94 37.82 3.87
C VAL A 312 11.41 39.19 3.42
N ALA A 313 10.55 40.19 3.61
CA ALA A 313 10.78 41.59 3.21
C ALA A 313 11.13 42.49 4.39
#